data_AF-A0A8T4NIR1-F1
#
_entry.id   AF-A0A8T4NIR1-F1
#
_cell.length_a   1.000
_cell.length_b   1.000
_cell.length_c   1.000
_cell.angle_alpha   90.00
_cell.angle_beta   90.00
_cell.angle_gamma   90.00
#
_symmetry.space_group_name_H-M   'P 1'
#
loop_
_entity.id
_entity.type
_entity.pdbx_description
1 polymer ?
#
loop_
_entity_poly.entity_id
_entity_poly.type
_entity_poly.pdbx_seq_one_letter_code
_entity_poly.pdbx_strand_id
1 'polypeptide(L)'
;MTGRKKIAVFLVCINILLIGAMFFARPIAIGYSVYGQMKQLNQSLETYTNNLHELRSNLAESTSNLSSCYEFSQQLLSNLQQSNNDMLECKEKTGLLQQDNKELGQTISDRDAELSKVKDNFDALAANMANNLCCKAKVDNPDIKYYRIEGNKVICLTEGTFRISCPS
;
A
#
# COMPACT_ATOMS: atom_id res chain seq x y z
N MET A 1 -7.96 104.48 61.69
CA MET A 1 -6.76 103.68 61.34
C MET A 1 -7.10 102.21 61.02
N THR A 2 -8.29 101.92 60.47
CA THR A 2 -8.88 100.55 60.46
C THR A 2 -9.26 100.03 59.06
N GLY A 3 -9.27 100.88 58.03
CA GLY A 3 -9.65 100.48 56.65
C GLY A 3 -8.54 99.82 55.83
N ARG A 4 -7.30 100.32 55.90
CA ARG A 4 -6.19 99.83 55.07
C ARG A 4 -5.73 98.40 55.42
N LYS A 5 -5.85 97.99 56.68
CA LYS A 5 -5.49 96.63 57.14
C LYS A 5 -6.50 95.57 56.66
N LYS A 6 -7.79 95.90 56.56
CA LYS A 6 -8.82 94.97 56.08
C LYS A 6 -8.69 94.67 54.58
N ILE A 7 -8.33 95.68 53.78
CA ILE A 7 -8.10 95.53 52.33
C ILE A 7 -6.83 94.71 52.06
N ALA A 8 -5.77 94.92 52.85
CA ALA A 8 -4.53 94.16 52.72
C ALA A 8 -4.73 92.65 53.04
N VAL A 9 -5.51 92.31 54.07
CA VAL A 9 -5.80 90.91 54.41
C VAL A 9 -6.66 90.25 53.32
N PHE A 10 -7.64 90.96 52.77
CA PHE A 10 -8.51 90.43 51.71
C PHE A 10 -7.73 90.11 50.42
N LEU A 11 -6.78 90.97 50.03
CA LEU A 11 -5.91 90.75 48.86
C LEU A 11 -4.95 89.57 49.04
N VAL A 12 -4.48 89.33 50.27
CA VAL A 12 -3.63 88.17 50.59
C VAL A 12 -4.44 86.88 50.55
N CYS A 13 -5.65 86.87 51.10
CA CYS A 13 -6.53 85.68 51.04
C CYS A 13 -6.91 85.31 49.60
N ILE A 14 -7.19 86.28 48.72
CA ILE A 14 -7.49 86.00 47.31
C ILE A 14 -6.29 85.40 46.58
N ASN A 15 -5.08 85.92 46.83
CA ASN A 15 -3.86 85.35 46.22
C ASN A 15 -3.61 83.91 46.69
N ILE A 16 -3.82 83.61 47.97
CA ILE A 16 -3.68 82.25 48.50
C ILE A 16 -4.71 81.30 47.87
N LEU A 17 -5.95 81.76 47.65
CA LEU A 17 -7.01 80.97 47.02
C LEU A 17 -6.72 80.69 45.54
N LEU A 18 -6.17 81.66 44.81
CA LEU A 18 -5.74 81.49 43.42
C LEU A 18 -4.54 80.55 43.28
N ILE A 19 -3.56 80.65 44.19
CA ILE A 19 -2.40 79.74 44.23
C ILE A 19 -2.87 78.32 44.57
N GLY A 20 -3.77 78.17 45.56
CA GLY A 20 -4.38 76.88 45.90
C GLY A 20 -5.09 76.24 44.71
N ALA A 21 -5.92 77.00 43.98
CA ALA A 21 -6.62 76.50 42.80
C ALA A 21 -5.68 75.99 41.70
N MET A 22 -4.54 76.66 41.47
CA MET A 22 -3.51 76.19 40.51
C MET A 22 -2.86 74.87 40.93
N PHE A 23 -2.64 74.66 42.23
CA PHE A 23 -2.04 73.42 42.74
C PHE A 23 -2.97 72.21 42.65
N PHE A 24 -4.30 72.40 42.74
CA PHE A 24 -5.27 71.29 42.68
C PHE A 24 -5.78 70.99 41.26
N ALA A 25 -5.87 71.98 40.36
CA ALA A 25 -6.43 71.75 39.02
C ALA A 25 -5.55 70.84 38.13
N ARG A 26 -4.23 70.98 38.22
CA ARG A 26 -3.27 70.19 37.40
C ARG A 26 -3.26 68.69 37.72
N PRO A 27 -3.17 68.24 38.99
CA PRO A 27 -3.20 66.81 39.29
C PRO A 27 -4.54 66.14 38.94
N ILE A 28 -5.67 66.85 39.04
CA ILE A 28 -6.99 66.31 38.67
C ILE A 28 -7.08 66.07 37.16
N ALA A 29 -6.64 67.04 36.33
CA ALA A 29 -6.64 66.88 34.88
C ALA A 29 -5.73 65.73 34.42
N ILE A 30 -4.55 65.60 35.03
CA ILE A 30 -3.61 64.50 34.75
C ILE A 30 -4.24 63.17 35.19
N GLY A 31 -4.85 63.11 36.38
CA GLY A 31 -5.54 61.91 36.86
C GLY A 31 -6.65 61.42 35.92
N TYR A 32 -7.47 62.32 35.37
CA TYR A 32 -8.51 61.96 34.39
C TYR A 32 -7.92 61.45 33.08
N SER A 33 -6.83 62.06 32.58
CA SER A 33 -6.17 61.58 31.36
C SER A 33 -5.56 60.19 31.54
N VAL A 34 -4.96 59.92 32.70
CA VAL A 34 -4.36 58.62 33.02
C VAL A 34 -5.44 57.56 33.26
N TYR A 35 -6.55 57.90 33.91
CA TYR A 35 -7.69 56.98 34.10
C TYR A 35 -8.34 56.58 32.76
N GLY A 36 -8.46 57.52 31.82
CA GLY A 36 -8.92 57.23 30.46
C GLY A 36 -8.00 56.27 29.70
N GLN A 37 -6.68 56.47 29.81
CA GLN A 37 -5.68 55.58 29.21
C GLN A 37 -5.64 54.20 29.88
N MET A 38 -5.79 54.12 31.20
CA MET A 38 -5.86 52.83 31.92
C MET A 38 -7.10 52.01 31.56
N LYS A 39 -8.25 52.64 31.31
CA LYS A 39 -9.46 51.94 30.85
C LYS A 39 -9.31 51.37 29.45
N GLN A 40 -8.59 52.08 28.56
CA GLN A 40 -8.29 51.63 27.20
C GLN A 40 -7.23 50.52 27.19
N LEU A 41 -6.26 50.59 28.11
CA LEU A 41 -5.26 49.54 28.33
C LEU A 41 -5.88 48.26 28.89
N ASN A 42 -6.95 48.32 29.69
CA ASN A 42 -7.60 47.11 30.20
C ASN A 42 -8.24 46.27 29.07
N GLN A 43 -8.89 46.93 28.11
CA GLN A 43 -9.38 46.25 26.88
C GLN A 43 -8.22 45.76 26.00
N SER A 44 -7.13 46.53 25.93
CA SER A 44 -5.92 46.14 25.20
C SER A 44 -5.19 44.95 25.83
N LEU A 45 -5.22 44.81 27.16
CA LEU A 45 -4.55 43.74 27.90
C LEU A 45 -5.32 42.42 27.77
N GLU A 46 -6.65 42.46 27.85
CA GLU A 46 -7.51 41.32 27.58
C GLU A 46 -7.33 40.84 26.12
N THR A 47 -7.35 41.77 25.16
CA THR A 47 -7.09 41.47 23.74
C THR A 47 -5.70 40.87 23.52
N TYR A 48 -4.66 41.41 24.16
CA TYR A 48 -3.30 40.88 24.07
C TYR A 48 -3.17 39.48 24.69
N THR A 49 -3.84 39.25 25.81
CA THR A 49 -3.86 37.94 26.49
C THR A 49 -4.57 36.89 25.63
N ASN A 50 -5.69 37.26 25.00
CA ASN A 50 -6.43 36.41 24.09
C ASN A 50 -5.61 36.07 22.84
N ASN A 51 -4.96 37.06 22.21
CA ASN A 51 -4.08 36.84 21.05
C ASN A 51 -2.89 35.94 21.39
N LEU A 52 -2.30 36.09 22.58
CA LEU A 52 -1.23 35.19 23.04
C LEU A 52 -1.74 33.77 23.26
N HIS A 53 -2.96 33.61 23.77
CA HIS A 53 -3.56 32.30 23.97
C HIS A 53 -3.89 31.63 22.64
N GLU A 54 -4.43 32.37 21.68
CA GLU A 54 -4.71 31.94 20.32
C GLU A 54 -3.42 31.54 19.59
N LEU A 55 -2.38 32.38 19.65
CA LEU A 55 -1.09 32.08 19.04
C LEU A 55 -0.45 30.82 19.63
N ARG A 56 -0.54 30.62 20.96
CA ARG A 56 -0.07 29.38 21.61
C ARG A 56 -0.87 28.16 21.16
N SER A 57 -2.19 28.31 21.03
CA SER A 57 -3.06 27.23 20.54
C SER A 57 -2.70 26.85 19.10
N ASN A 58 -2.58 27.83 18.21
CA ASN A 58 -2.23 27.62 16.81
C ASN A 58 -0.81 27.02 16.67
N LEU A 59 0.12 27.40 17.53
CA LEU A 59 1.47 26.85 17.54
C LEU A 59 1.47 25.40 18.05
N ALA A 60 0.69 25.08 19.08
CA ALA A 60 0.51 23.71 19.56
C ALA A 60 -0.13 22.82 18.48
N GLU A 61 -1.17 23.31 17.80
CA GLU A 61 -1.82 22.61 16.69
C GLU A 61 -0.85 22.41 15.52
N SER A 62 -0.12 23.45 15.12
CA SER A 62 0.87 23.36 14.03
C SER A 62 2.00 22.37 14.37
N THR A 63 2.44 22.34 15.62
CA THR A 63 3.45 21.39 16.10
C THR A 63 2.92 19.97 16.05
N SER A 64 1.68 19.75 16.50
CA SER A 64 1.00 18.45 16.43
C SER A 64 0.83 17.97 14.97
N ASN A 65 0.37 18.85 14.09
CA ASN A 65 0.20 18.56 12.66
C ASN A 65 1.54 18.21 12.00
N LEU A 66 2.61 18.93 12.35
CA LEU A 66 3.95 18.64 11.85
C LEU A 66 4.45 17.27 12.33
N SER A 67 4.24 16.92 13.60
CA SER A 67 4.61 15.59 14.10
C SER A 67 3.83 14.48 13.39
N SER A 68 2.52 14.65 13.19
CA SER A 68 1.71 13.67 12.46
C SER A 68 2.14 13.55 10.99
N CYS A 69 2.51 14.65 10.35
CA CYS A 69 3.04 14.64 8.98
C CYS A 69 4.37 13.88 8.89
N TYR A 70 5.26 14.08 9.86
CA TYR A 70 6.52 13.34 9.94
C TYR A 70 6.29 11.84 10.15
N GLU A 71 5.42 11.45 11.08
CA GLU A 71 5.07 10.04 11.31
C GLU A 71 4.46 9.39 10.06
N PHE A 72 3.54 10.08 9.39
CA PHE A 72 2.94 9.59 8.15
C PHE A 72 3.99 9.43 7.04
N SER A 73 4.91 10.38 6.90
CA SER A 73 6.03 10.28 5.95
C SER A 73 6.91 9.08 6.24
N GLN A 74 7.21 8.80 7.51
CA GLN A 74 8.00 7.64 7.91
C GLN A 74 7.27 6.32 7.63
N GLN A 75 5.96 6.26 7.90
CA GLN A 75 5.13 5.11 7.53
C GLN A 75 5.12 4.89 6.02
N LEU A 76 4.98 5.95 5.22
CA LEU A 76 4.98 5.86 3.77
C LEU A 76 6.32 5.32 3.24
N LEU A 77 7.44 5.80 3.79
CA LEU A 77 8.77 5.29 3.44
C LEU A 77 8.92 3.80 3.80
N SER A 78 8.46 3.40 4.99
CA SER A 78 8.48 1.99 5.40
C SER A 78 7.61 1.12 4.50
N ASN A 79 6.41 1.58 4.15
CA ASN A 79 5.49 0.86 3.27
C ASN A 79 6.04 0.74 1.85
N LEU A 80 6.70 1.78 1.33
CA LEU A 80 7.38 1.72 0.04
C LEU A 80 8.53 0.72 0.06
N GLN A 81 9.33 0.69 1.13
CA GLN A 81 10.41 -0.28 1.27
C GLN A 81 9.88 -1.71 1.35
N GLN A 82 8.81 -1.94 2.13
CA GLN A 82 8.17 -3.24 2.23
C GLN A 82 7.58 -3.67 0.87
N SER A 83 6.81 -2.80 0.22
CA SER A 83 6.23 -3.08 -1.09
C SER A 83 7.29 -3.39 -2.15
N ASN A 84 8.44 -2.73 -2.11
CA ASN A 84 9.54 -3.02 -3.00
C ASN A 84 10.17 -4.40 -2.72
N ASN A 85 10.31 -4.78 -1.45
CA ASN A 85 10.80 -6.11 -1.08
C ASN A 85 9.82 -7.20 -1.53
N ASP A 86 8.52 -7.01 -1.28
CA ASP A 86 7.46 -7.94 -1.71
C ASP A 86 7.45 -8.10 -3.24
N MET A 87 7.67 -7.01 -3.98
CA MET A 87 7.80 -7.04 -5.44
C MET A 87 9.02 -7.85 -5.90
N LEU A 88 10.16 -7.70 -5.24
CA LEU A 88 11.38 -8.46 -5.56
C LEU A 88 11.20 -9.95 -5.29
N GLU A 89 10.61 -10.31 -4.15
CA GLU A 89 10.29 -11.70 -3.81
C GLU A 89 9.31 -12.31 -4.81
N CYS A 90 8.25 -11.58 -5.19
CA CYS A 90 7.30 -12.02 -6.19
C CYS A 90 7.95 -12.25 -7.56
N LYS A 91 8.89 -11.38 -7.96
CA LYS A 91 9.64 -11.50 -9.22
C LYS A 91 10.54 -12.74 -9.21
N GLU A 92 11.24 -13.00 -8.12
CA GLU A 92 12.06 -14.19 -7.95
C GLU A 92 11.22 -15.47 -8.04
N LYS A 93 10.12 -15.53 -7.29
CA LYS A 93 9.18 -16.65 -7.31
C LYS A 93 8.59 -16.90 -8.69
N THR A 94 8.27 -15.83 -9.43
CA THR A 94 7.79 -15.94 -10.80
C THR A 94 8.86 -16.53 -11.73
N GLY A 95 10.12 -16.14 -11.57
CA GLY A 95 11.24 -16.72 -12.31
C GLY A 95 11.42 -18.21 -12.06
N LEU A 96 11.35 -18.63 -10.79
CA LEU A 96 11.41 -20.05 -10.40
C LEU A 96 10.25 -20.84 -11.01
N LEU A 97 9.02 -20.34 -10.89
CA LEU A 97 7.84 -21.00 -11.48
C LEU A 97 7.91 -21.10 -13.01
N GLN A 98 8.51 -20.12 -13.70
CA GLN A 98 8.73 -20.20 -15.14
C GLN A 98 9.74 -21.28 -15.51
N GLN A 99 10.82 -21.42 -14.72
CA GLN A 99 11.80 -22.47 -14.90
C GLN A 99 11.18 -23.86 -14.67
N ASP A 100 10.44 -24.03 -13.58
CA ASP A 100 9.78 -25.30 -13.24
C ASP A 100 8.79 -25.71 -14.34
N ASN A 101 7.99 -24.77 -14.85
CA ASN A 101 7.06 -25.05 -15.96
C ASN A 101 7.78 -25.49 -17.23
N LYS A 102 8.95 -24.91 -17.52
CA LYS A 102 9.76 -25.31 -18.67
C LYS A 102 10.31 -26.74 -18.50
N GLU A 103 10.79 -27.07 -17.32
CA GLU A 103 11.30 -28.41 -16.99
C GLU A 103 10.19 -29.47 -17.03
N LEU A 104 9.02 -29.16 -16.48
CA LEU A 104 7.82 -29.99 -16.56
C LEU A 104 7.40 -30.21 -18.01
N GLY A 105 7.38 -29.16 -18.83
CA GLY A 105 7.07 -29.26 -20.25
C GLY A 105 8.03 -30.17 -21.01
N GLN A 106 9.34 -30.08 -20.73
CA GLN A 106 10.33 -30.98 -21.31
C GLN A 106 10.12 -32.43 -20.87
N THR A 107 9.87 -32.65 -19.57
CA THR A 107 9.62 -33.99 -19.03
C THR A 107 8.40 -34.64 -19.67
N ILE A 108 7.31 -33.88 -19.89
CA ILE A 108 6.13 -34.38 -20.59
C ILE A 108 6.49 -34.80 -22.02
N SER A 109 7.20 -33.95 -22.76
CA SER A 109 7.63 -34.25 -24.12
C SER A 109 8.50 -35.52 -24.19
N ASP A 110 9.43 -35.68 -23.25
CA ASP A 110 10.32 -36.84 -23.21
C ASP A 110 9.54 -38.12 -22.89
N ARG A 111 8.59 -38.04 -21.94
CA ARG A 111 7.72 -39.17 -21.57
C ARG A 111 6.77 -39.56 -22.69
N ASP A 112 6.21 -38.60 -23.42
CA ASP A 112 5.35 -38.89 -24.57
C ASP A 112 6.15 -39.59 -25.69
N ALA A 113 7.39 -39.18 -25.93
CA ALA A 113 8.27 -39.83 -26.89
C ALA A 113 8.63 -41.27 -26.46
N GLU A 114 8.92 -41.49 -25.17
CA GLU A 114 9.13 -42.83 -24.62
C GLU A 114 7.89 -43.71 -24.75
N LEU A 115 6.71 -43.18 -24.42
CA LEU A 115 5.44 -43.90 -24.48
C LEU A 115 5.10 -44.29 -25.92
N SER A 116 5.35 -43.39 -26.89
CA SER A 116 5.21 -43.72 -28.32
C SER A 116 6.13 -44.85 -28.73
N LYS A 117 7.42 -44.81 -28.36
CA LYS A 117 8.38 -45.88 -28.70
C LYS A 117 7.97 -47.21 -28.07
N VAL A 118 7.53 -47.20 -26.82
CA VAL A 118 7.07 -48.40 -26.13
C VAL A 118 5.85 -48.97 -26.84
N LYS A 119 4.89 -48.13 -27.22
CA LYS A 119 3.71 -48.54 -27.98
C LYS A 119 4.08 -49.16 -29.33
N ASP A 120 4.94 -48.50 -30.10
CA ASP A 120 5.38 -49.00 -31.42
C ASP A 120 6.08 -50.36 -31.28
N ASN A 121 6.91 -50.54 -30.24
CA ASN A 121 7.56 -51.82 -29.95
C ASN A 121 6.55 -52.91 -29.55
N PHE A 122 5.54 -52.58 -28.74
CA PHE A 122 4.48 -53.51 -28.37
C PHE A 122 3.63 -53.90 -29.58
N ASP A 123 3.24 -52.95 -30.41
CA ASP A 123 2.43 -53.19 -31.62
C ASP A 123 3.20 -54.07 -32.61
N ALA A 124 4.50 -53.80 -32.82
CA ALA A 124 5.37 -54.63 -33.64
C ALA A 124 5.52 -56.06 -33.09
N LEU A 125 5.71 -56.20 -31.77
CA LEU A 125 5.80 -57.51 -31.12
C LEU A 125 4.47 -58.27 -31.25
N ALA A 126 3.34 -57.62 -30.99
CA ALA A 126 2.02 -58.21 -31.09
C ALA A 126 1.70 -58.64 -32.52
N ALA A 127 2.05 -57.83 -33.52
CA ALA A 127 1.93 -58.18 -34.93
C ALA A 127 2.77 -59.41 -35.31
N ASN A 128 4.03 -59.46 -34.86
CA ASN A 128 4.92 -60.60 -35.10
C ASN A 128 4.41 -61.89 -34.44
N MET A 129 3.96 -61.81 -33.19
CA MET A 129 3.37 -62.95 -32.49
C MET A 129 2.09 -63.43 -33.17
N ALA A 130 1.21 -62.50 -33.56
CA ALA A 130 -0.04 -62.83 -34.23
C ALA A 130 0.21 -63.49 -35.59
N ASN A 131 1.17 -62.98 -36.35
CA ASN A 131 1.59 -63.56 -37.62
C ASN A 131 2.07 -65.00 -37.44
N ASN A 132 2.99 -65.24 -36.49
CA ASN A 132 3.51 -66.58 -36.22
C ASN A 132 2.40 -67.55 -35.76
N LEU A 133 1.52 -67.11 -34.87
CA LEU A 133 0.43 -67.94 -34.36
C LEU A 133 -0.58 -68.31 -35.47
N CYS A 134 -0.99 -67.33 -36.27
CA CYS A 134 -1.95 -67.56 -37.34
C CYS A 134 -1.37 -68.28 -38.54
N CYS A 135 -0.07 -68.14 -38.81
CA CYS A 135 0.62 -68.99 -39.78
C CYS A 135 0.63 -70.44 -39.36
N LYS A 136 0.80 -70.73 -38.06
CA LYS A 136 0.64 -72.10 -37.56
C LYS A 136 -0.79 -72.60 -37.73
N ALA A 137 -1.80 -71.80 -37.35
CA ALA A 137 -3.20 -72.18 -37.53
C ALA A 137 -3.58 -72.39 -39.01
N LYS A 138 -2.92 -71.68 -39.93
CA LYS A 138 -3.13 -71.85 -41.38
C LYS A 138 -2.69 -73.22 -41.90
N VAL A 139 -1.69 -73.83 -41.27
CA VAL A 139 -1.27 -75.20 -41.62
C VAL A 139 -2.43 -76.18 -41.42
N ASP A 140 -3.22 -75.99 -40.35
CA ASP A 140 -4.40 -76.79 -40.06
C ASP A 140 -5.63 -76.35 -40.87
N ASN A 141 -5.77 -75.05 -41.14
CA ASN A 141 -6.87 -74.47 -41.92
C ASN A 141 -6.35 -73.48 -43.00
N PRO A 142 -6.25 -73.90 -44.27
CA PRO A 142 -5.64 -73.10 -45.34
C PRO A 142 -6.39 -71.81 -45.70
N ASP A 143 -7.66 -71.67 -45.29
CA ASP A 143 -8.47 -70.48 -45.58
C ASP A 143 -8.08 -69.27 -44.72
N ILE A 144 -7.33 -69.48 -43.63
CA ILE A 144 -6.83 -68.40 -42.77
C ILE A 144 -5.82 -67.56 -43.54
N LYS A 145 -6.09 -66.25 -43.63
CA LYS A 145 -5.27 -65.28 -44.38
C LYS A 145 -5.03 -63.98 -43.62
N TYR A 146 -5.73 -63.74 -42.51
CA TYR A 146 -5.69 -62.49 -41.77
C TYR A 146 -5.65 -62.75 -40.26
N TYR A 147 -5.33 -61.70 -39.51
CA TYR A 147 -5.48 -61.68 -38.06
C TYR A 147 -6.07 -60.35 -37.59
N ARG A 148 -6.59 -60.35 -36.37
CA ARG A 148 -6.78 -59.13 -35.58
C ARG A 148 -6.36 -59.37 -34.14
N ILE A 149 -6.06 -58.29 -33.45
CA ILE A 149 -5.72 -58.28 -32.04
C ILE A 149 -6.81 -57.51 -31.32
N GLU A 150 -7.50 -58.15 -30.39
CA GLU A 150 -8.55 -57.53 -29.58
C GLU A 150 -8.27 -57.78 -28.10
N GLY A 151 -7.98 -56.69 -27.37
CA GLY A 151 -7.48 -56.77 -26.01
C GLY A 151 -6.20 -57.60 -25.94
N ASN A 152 -6.24 -58.71 -25.20
CA ASN A 152 -5.10 -59.62 -25.03
C ASN A 152 -5.21 -60.91 -25.86
N LYS A 153 -6.00 -60.91 -26.95
CA LYS A 153 -6.22 -62.11 -27.79
C LYS A 153 -5.86 -61.86 -29.24
N VAL A 154 -5.19 -62.84 -29.83
CA VAL A 154 -4.98 -62.96 -31.28
C VAL A 154 -6.11 -63.80 -31.85
N ILE A 155 -6.76 -63.29 -32.89
CA ILE A 155 -7.84 -63.98 -33.61
C ILE A 155 -7.42 -64.13 -35.07
N CYS A 156 -7.34 -65.37 -35.54
CA CYS A 156 -7.01 -65.69 -36.92
C CYS A 156 -8.29 -65.77 -37.75
N LEU A 157 -8.29 -65.11 -38.91
CA LEU A 157 -9.48 -64.87 -39.72
C LEU A 157 -9.23 -65.25 -41.19
N THR A 158 -10.31 -65.59 -41.90
CA THR A 158 -10.30 -65.83 -43.36
C THR A 158 -10.36 -64.51 -44.14
N GLU A 159 -10.88 -63.45 -43.53
CA GLU A 159 -11.00 -62.09 -44.06
C GLU A 159 -10.70 -61.04 -42.98
N GLY A 160 -10.12 -59.89 -43.34
CA GLY A 160 -9.78 -58.85 -42.37
C GLY A 160 -8.78 -57.80 -42.88
N THR A 161 -8.27 -56.97 -41.97
CA THR A 161 -7.37 -55.84 -42.26
C THR A 161 -5.90 -56.23 -42.26
N PHE A 162 -5.44 -57.03 -41.30
CA PHE A 162 -4.03 -57.41 -41.20
C PHE A 162 -3.78 -58.78 -41.81
N ARG A 163 -3.12 -58.81 -42.97
CA ARG A 163 -2.80 -60.04 -43.68
C ARG A 163 -1.60 -60.75 -43.05
N ILE A 164 -1.67 -62.07 -42.92
CA ILE A 164 -0.51 -62.87 -42.47
C ILE A 164 0.48 -63.10 -43.60
N SER A 165 1.77 -63.11 -43.26
CA SER A 165 2.89 -63.43 -44.14
C SER A 165 3.66 -64.60 -43.56
N CYS A 166 3.39 -65.80 -44.08
CA CYS A 166 4.01 -67.04 -43.60
C CYS A 166 5.22 -67.38 -44.46
N PRO A 167 6.38 -67.72 -43.86
CA PRO A 167 7.50 -68.28 -44.62
C PRO A 167 7.05 -69.58 -45.30
N SER A 168 7.49 -69.77 -46.54
CA SER A 168 7.13 -70.88 -47.42
C SER A 168 7.87 -72.16 -47.07
#